data_AF-A0A2A4W255-F1
#
_entry.id   AF-A0A2A4W255-F1
#
_cell.length_a   1.000
_cell.length_b   1.000
_cell.length_c   1.000
_cell.angle_alpha   90.00
_cell.angle_beta   90.00
_cell.angle_gamma   90.00
#
_symmetry.space_group_name_H-M   'P 1'
#
loop_
_entity.id
_entity.type
_entity.pdbx_description
1 polymer ?
#
loop_
_entity_poly.entity_id
_entity_poly.type
_entity_poly.pdbx_seq_one_letter_code
_entity_poly.pdbx_strand_id
1 'polypeptide(L)'
;MSPNQVIFLVLMGLFISSEFISLALMFYIGRTRVKEIDKVVYGYEFPHDSIFALMIRVPNYASGFLWKWSARRSGLEDKIEHFDKRFRWPFIAAFLLAIFGMVCLIIALLFEKYFGLK
;
A
#
# COMPACT_ATOMS: atom_id res chain seq x y z
N MET A 1 22.90 22.43 -10.08
CA MET A 1 21.94 22.11 -9.01
C MET A 1 22.64 22.16 -7.67
N SER A 2 22.04 22.80 -6.68
CA SER A 2 22.56 22.74 -5.30
C SER A 2 22.32 21.34 -4.71
N PRO A 3 23.14 20.89 -3.73
CA PRO A 3 22.91 19.62 -3.03
C PRO A 3 21.47 19.50 -2.48
N ASN A 4 20.90 20.61 -1.99
CA ASN A 4 19.53 20.65 -1.49
C ASN A 4 18.50 20.34 -2.58
N GLN A 5 18.67 20.87 -3.79
CA GLN A 5 17.82 20.55 -4.94
C GLN A 5 17.91 19.06 -5.31
N VAL A 6 19.10 18.47 -5.25
CA VAL A 6 19.29 17.04 -5.54
C VAL A 6 18.55 16.19 -4.50
N ILE A 7 18.72 16.47 -3.21
CA ILE A 7 18.04 15.74 -2.12
C ILE A 7 16.52 15.81 -2.29
N PHE A 8 15.98 17.01 -2.52
CA PHE A 8 14.54 17.18 -2.71
C PHE A 8 14.03 16.40 -3.93
N LEU A 9 14.71 16.47 -5.07
CA LEU A 9 14.32 15.71 -6.27
C LEU A 9 14.39 14.19 -6.04
N VAL A 10 15.39 13.71 -5.30
CA VAL A 10 15.47 12.28 -4.95
C VAL A 10 14.28 11.86 -4.09
N LEU A 11 13.93 12.64 -3.06
CA LEU A 11 12.77 12.34 -2.20
C LEU A 11 11.46 12.35 -2.99
N MET A 12 11.26 13.34 -3.85
CA MET A 12 10.09 13.43 -4.73
C MET A 12 10.05 12.28 -5.75
N GLY A 13 11.19 11.90 -6.31
CA GLY A 13 11.30 10.76 -7.23
C GLY A 13 10.99 9.42 -6.55
N LEU A 14 11.46 9.23 -5.32
CA LEU A 14 11.12 8.07 -4.50
C LEU A 14 9.62 8.02 -4.19
N PHE A 15 9.01 9.14 -3.81
CA PHE A 15 7.57 9.24 -3.60
C PHE A 15 6.76 8.86 -4.86
N ILE A 16 7.06 9.50 -6.00
CA ILE A 16 6.31 9.26 -7.24
C ILE A 16 6.46 7.81 -7.70
N SER A 17 7.68 7.27 -7.66
CA SER A 17 7.93 5.89 -8.09
C SER A 17 7.26 4.87 -7.18
N SER A 18 7.28 5.07 -5.85
CA SER A 18 6.64 4.14 -4.92
C SER A 18 5.12 4.16 -5.03
N GLU A 19 4.49 5.33 -5.18
CA GLU A 19 3.04 5.43 -5.38
C GLU A 19 2.63 4.83 -6.72
N PHE A 20 3.40 5.05 -7.79
CA PHE A 20 3.13 4.46 -9.09
C PHE A 20 3.17 2.92 -9.04
N ILE A 21 4.22 2.35 -8.42
CA ILE A 21 4.35 0.89 -8.26
C ILE A 21 3.25 0.35 -7.34
N SER A 22 2.94 1.05 -6.25
CA SER A 22 1.86 0.68 -5.34
C SER A 22 0.51 0.60 -6.05
N LEU A 23 0.15 1.63 -6.82
CA LEU A 23 -1.08 1.66 -7.62
C LEU A 23 -1.11 0.53 -8.66
N ALA A 24 0.00 0.29 -9.38
CA ALA A 24 0.09 -0.81 -10.32
C ALA A 24 -0.14 -2.18 -9.64
N LEU A 25 0.45 -2.38 -8.45
CA LEU A 25 0.20 -3.56 -7.64
C LEU A 25 -1.25 -3.64 -7.17
N MET A 26 -1.87 -2.54 -6.74
CA MET A 26 -3.29 -2.51 -6.36
C MET A 26 -4.19 -2.95 -7.51
N PHE A 27 -3.94 -2.49 -8.74
CA PHE A 27 -4.69 -2.94 -9.92
C PHE A 27 -4.48 -4.44 -10.21
N TYR A 28 -3.23 -4.91 -10.13
CA TYR A 28 -2.92 -6.34 -10.27
C TYR A 28 -3.65 -7.18 -9.22
N ILE A 29 -3.59 -6.76 -7.97
CA ILE A 29 -4.24 -7.40 -6.82
C ILE A 29 -5.76 -7.42 -6.98
N GLY A 30 -6.36 -6.28 -7.37
CA GLY A 30 -7.78 -6.16 -7.64
C GLY A 30 -8.26 -7.17 -8.68
N ARG A 31 -7.51 -7.33 -9.77
CA ARG A 31 -7.87 -8.25 -10.85
C ARG A 31 -7.67 -9.73 -10.54
N THR A 32 -6.76 -10.07 -9.62
CA THR A 32 -6.30 -11.47 -9.47
C THR A 32 -6.58 -12.09 -8.12
N ARG A 33 -6.72 -11.31 -7.04
CA ARG A 33 -6.62 -11.83 -5.66
C ARG A 33 -7.67 -11.29 -4.71
N VAL A 34 -8.11 -10.04 -4.89
CA VAL A 34 -9.07 -9.40 -3.98
C VAL A 34 -10.37 -10.18 -3.88
N LYS A 35 -10.89 -10.65 -5.00
CA LYS A 35 -12.14 -11.44 -5.04
C LYS A 35 -12.04 -12.74 -4.26
N GLU A 36 -10.87 -13.38 -4.28
CA GLU A 36 -10.64 -14.62 -3.53
C GLU A 36 -10.67 -14.36 -2.01
N ILE A 37 -10.03 -13.27 -1.56
CA ILE A 37 -10.16 -12.82 -0.16
C ILE A 37 -11.60 -12.43 0.16
N ASP A 38 -12.28 -11.66 -0.70
CA ASP A 38 -13.65 -11.20 -0.45
C ASP A 38 -14.59 -12.37 -0.21
N LYS A 39 -14.49 -13.42 -1.03
CA LYS A 39 -15.30 -14.63 -0.90
C LYS A 39 -15.06 -15.33 0.44
N VAL A 40 -13.81 -15.38 0.90
CA VAL A 40 -13.45 -15.96 2.20
C VAL A 40 -13.90 -15.08 3.36
N VAL A 41 -13.76 -13.75 3.23
CA VAL A 41 -14.00 -12.80 4.32
C VAL A 41 -15.49 -12.52 4.52
N TYR A 42 -16.22 -12.36 3.42
CA TYR A 42 -17.61 -11.90 3.38
C TYR A 42 -18.60 -12.94 2.83
N GLY A 43 -18.12 -14.04 2.23
CA GLY A 43 -18.98 -15.07 1.64
C GLY A 43 -19.49 -14.74 0.22
N TYR A 44 -19.12 -13.59 -0.34
CA TYR A 44 -19.47 -13.18 -1.70
C TYR A 44 -18.37 -12.32 -2.32
N GLU A 45 -18.40 -12.19 -3.64
CA GLU A 45 -17.48 -11.33 -4.39
C GLU A 45 -18.09 -9.95 -4.61
N PHE A 46 -17.34 -8.88 -4.34
CA PHE A 46 -17.80 -7.55 -4.71
C PHE A 46 -17.75 -7.39 -6.24
N PRO A 47 -18.83 -6.93 -6.88
CA PRO A 47 -18.90 -6.86 -8.34
C PRO A 47 -18.04 -5.74 -8.95
N HIS A 48 -17.66 -4.73 -8.15
CA HIS A 48 -16.97 -3.53 -8.63
C HIS A 48 -15.63 -3.31 -7.93
N ASP A 49 -14.55 -3.49 -8.68
CA ASP A 49 -13.19 -3.17 -8.24
C ASP A 49 -12.82 -1.75 -8.68
N SER A 50 -13.55 -0.75 -8.15
CA SER A 50 -13.13 0.64 -8.33
C SER A 50 -11.81 0.90 -7.62
N ILE A 51 -11.02 1.85 -8.13
CA ILE A 51 -9.74 2.21 -7.48
C ILE A 51 -9.97 2.65 -6.03
N PHE A 52 -11.08 3.34 -5.73
CA PHE A 52 -11.46 3.71 -4.37
C PHE A 52 -11.74 2.50 -3.47
N ALA A 53 -12.43 1.48 -3.98
CA ALA A 53 -12.67 0.25 -3.23
C ALA A 53 -11.37 -0.52 -2.97
N LEU A 54 -10.42 -0.51 -3.92
CA LEU A 54 -9.11 -1.13 -3.77
C LEU A 54 -8.24 -0.39 -2.74
N MET A 55 -8.28 0.95 -2.73
CA MET A 55 -7.56 1.77 -1.75
C MET A 55 -8.01 1.54 -0.29
N ILE A 56 -9.22 1.01 -0.06
CA ILE A 56 -9.68 0.64 1.29
C ILE A 56 -9.35 -0.83 1.59
N ARG A 57 -9.69 -1.73 0.67
CA ARG A 57 -9.55 -3.19 0.88
C ARG A 57 -8.10 -3.65 0.94
N VAL A 58 -7.25 -3.18 0.02
CA VAL A 58 -5.86 -3.63 -0.06
C VAL A 58 -5.10 -3.31 1.23
N PRO A 59 -5.16 -2.08 1.79
CA PRO A 59 -4.56 -1.80 3.09
C PRO A 59 -5.13 -2.64 4.24
N ASN A 60 -6.44 -2.90 4.27
CA ASN A 60 -7.07 -3.70 5.33
C ASN A 60 -6.58 -5.16 5.31
N TYR A 61 -6.46 -5.77 4.13
CA TYR A 61 -5.91 -7.13 4.02
C TYR A 61 -4.40 -7.15 4.26
N ALA A 62 -3.66 -6.19 3.71
CA ALA A 62 -2.22 -6.09 3.92
C ALA A 62 -1.86 -5.93 5.40
N SER A 63 -2.60 -5.09 6.14
CA SER A 63 -2.39 -4.92 7.58
C SER A 63 -2.71 -6.19 8.36
N GLY A 64 -3.77 -6.92 7.98
CA GLY A 64 -4.07 -8.25 8.51
C GLY A 64 -2.95 -9.26 8.25
N PHE A 65 -2.38 -9.27 7.04
CA PHE A 65 -1.26 -10.15 6.70
C PHE A 65 0.05 -9.80 7.43
N LEU A 66 0.27 -8.51 7.73
CA LEU A 66 1.47 -8.03 8.42
C LEU A 66 1.42 -8.21 9.94
N TRP A 67 0.26 -7.94 10.56
CA TRP A 67 0.12 -7.92 12.01
C TRP A 67 -1.07 -8.73 12.50
N LYS A 68 -0.79 -9.73 13.33
CA LYS A 68 -1.81 -10.55 14.00
C LYS A 68 -2.81 -9.74 14.80
N TRP A 69 -2.36 -8.66 15.45
CA TRP A 69 -3.26 -7.73 16.15
C TRP A 69 -4.23 -7.01 15.21
N SER A 70 -3.78 -6.59 14.02
CA SER A 70 -4.65 -6.00 12.99
C SER A 70 -5.64 -7.02 12.47
N ALA A 71 -5.17 -8.25 12.22
CA ALA A 71 -6.03 -9.35 11.78
C ALA A 71 -7.14 -9.64 12.81
N ARG A 72 -6.84 -9.64 14.11
CA ARG A 72 -7.82 -9.76 15.19
C ARG A 72 -8.86 -8.65 15.16
N ARG A 73 -8.40 -7.40 15.14
CA ARG A 73 -9.26 -6.20 15.13
C ARG A 73 -10.21 -6.16 13.94
N SER A 74 -9.75 -6.61 12.78
CA SER A 74 -10.55 -6.63 11.54
C SER A 74 -11.32 -7.94 11.34
N GLY A 75 -11.28 -8.91 12.27
CA GLY A 75 -11.97 -10.19 12.14
C GLY A 75 -11.43 -11.09 11.02
N LEU A 76 -10.15 -10.95 10.70
CA LEU A 76 -9.44 -11.64 9.63
C LEU A 76 -8.54 -12.79 10.09
N GLU A 77 -8.18 -12.87 11.39
CA GLU A 77 -7.15 -13.80 11.93
C GLU A 77 -7.26 -15.22 11.36
N ASP A 78 -8.39 -15.90 11.52
CA ASP A 78 -8.56 -17.27 11.03
C ASP A 78 -8.93 -17.37 9.54
N LYS A 79 -9.31 -16.25 8.94
CA LYS A 79 -9.80 -16.18 7.55
C LYS A 79 -8.66 -16.09 6.56
N ILE A 80 -7.55 -15.46 6.93
CA ILE A 80 -6.48 -15.13 5.98
C ILE A 80 -5.20 -15.96 6.19
N GLU A 81 -5.17 -16.79 7.24
CA GLU A 81 -4.00 -17.58 7.63
C GLU A 81 -3.66 -18.74 6.68
N HIS A 82 -4.58 -19.18 5.83
CA HIS A 82 -4.35 -20.27 4.88
C HIS A 82 -3.75 -19.81 3.54
N PHE A 83 -3.80 -18.50 3.22
CA PHE A 83 -3.22 -17.99 1.98
C PHE A 83 -1.70 -18.15 1.97
N ASP A 84 -1.10 -18.60 0.88
CA ASP A 84 0.34 -18.81 0.85
C ASP A 84 1.13 -17.47 0.81
N LYS A 85 2.44 -17.54 1.03
CA LYS A 85 3.30 -16.34 1.05
C LYS A 85 3.26 -15.60 -0.29
N ARG A 86 3.18 -16.32 -1.42
CA ARG A 86 3.15 -15.70 -2.76
C ARG A 86 1.85 -14.93 -2.97
N PHE A 87 0.74 -15.40 -2.42
CA PHE A 87 -0.55 -14.73 -2.45
C PHE A 87 -0.55 -13.44 -1.63
N ARG A 88 0.03 -13.46 -0.42
CA ARG A 88 0.05 -12.31 0.50
C ARG A 88 0.95 -11.17 0.06
N TRP A 89 2.12 -11.49 -0.52
CA TRP A 89 3.19 -10.50 -0.73
C TRP A 89 2.78 -9.27 -1.52
N PRO A 90 2.01 -9.34 -2.62
CA PRO A 90 1.60 -8.16 -3.34
C PRO A 90 0.78 -7.18 -2.51
N PHE A 91 -0.11 -7.66 -1.64
CA PHE A 91 -0.86 -6.79 -0.70
C PHE A 91 0.09 -6.05 0.22
N ILE A 92 1.02 -6.80 0.82
CA ILE A 92 2.04 -6.25 1.73
C ILE A 92 2.92 -5.23 1.00
N ALA A 93 3.40 -5.57 -0.20
CA ALA A 93 4.26 -4.71 -1.00
C ALA A 93 3.56 -3.42 -1.42
N ALA A 94 2.32 -3.49 -1.92
CA ALA A 94 1.53 -2.31 -2.26
C ALA A 94 1.35 -1.40 -1.04
N PHE A 95 0.97 -1.97 0.11
CA PHE A 95 0.76 -1.21 1.33
C PHE A 95 2.04 -0.55 1.87
N LEU A 96 3.16 -1.28 1.91
CA LEU A 96 4.44 -0.73 2.38
C LEU A 96 5.01 0.31 1.41
N LEU A 97 4.84 0.14 0.10
CA LEU A 97 5.26 1.13 -0.90
C LEU A 97 4.46 2.43 -0.76
N ALA A 98 3.15 2.35 -0.52
CA ALA A 98 2.33 3.53 -0.25
C ALA A 98 2.79 4.26 1.03
N ILE A 99 3.04 3.52 2.12
CA ILE A 99 3.55 4.13 3.36
C ILE A 99 4.91 4.78 3.12
N PHE A 100 5.82 4.07 2.43
CA PHE A 100 7.14 4.58 2.12
C PHE A 100 7.08 5.88 1.28
N GLY A 101 6.22 5.90 0.25
CA GLY A 101 6.01 7.09 -0.56
C GLY A 101 5.55 8.28 0.26
N MET A 102 4.51 8.08 1.08
CA MET A 102 3.99 9.13 1.96
C MET A 102 5.04 9.63 2.96
N VAL A 103 5.89 8.76 3.49
CA VAL A 103 7.02 9.16 4.34
C VAL A 103 8.03 10.00 3.57
N CYS A 104 8.41 9.59 2.36
CA CYS A 104 9.29 10.39 1.50
C CYS A 104 8.72 11.77 1.19
N LEU A 105 7.42 11.87 0.89
CA LEU A 105 6.73 13.15 0.67
C LEU A 105 6.78 14.03 1.91
N ILE A 106 6.45 13.49 3.09
CA ILE A 106 6.50 14.24 4.36
C ILE A 106 7.92 14.76 4.60
N ILE A 107 8.94 13.92 4.44
CA ILE A 107 10.33 14.32 4.60
C ILE A 107 10.71 15.41 3.58
N ALA A 108 10.26 15.31 2.32
CA ALA A 108 10.51 16.33 1.30
C ALA A 108 9.92 17.69 1.67
N LEU A 109 8.67 17.72 2.14
CA LEU A 109 7.99 18.94 2.57
C LEU A 109 8.64 19.56 3.80
N LEU A 110 9.06 18.73 4.76
CA LEU A 110 9.82 19.20 5.93
C LEU A 110 11.19 19.75 5.49
N PHE A 111 11.89 19.06 4.58
CA PHE A 111 13.18 19.48 4.07
C PHE A 111 13.10 20.85 3.38
N GLU A 112 12.14 21.03 2.48
CA GLU A 112 11.89 22.32 1.82
C GLU A 112 11.61 23.42 2.83
N LYS A 113 10.80 23.14 3.85
CA LYS A 113 10.45 24.10 4.90
C LYS A 113 11.65 24.56 5.74
N TYR A 114 12.55 23.65 6.12
CA TYR A 114 13.65 23.93 7.06
C TYR A 114 14.98 24.31 6.39
N PHE A 115 15.27 23.76 5.22
CA PHE A 115 16.55 23.95 4.54
C PHE A 115 16.45 24.85 3.31
N GLY A 116 15.24 25.00 2.74
CA GLY A 116 14.98 25.81 1.55
C GLY A 116 15.63 25.24 0.27
N LEU A 117 15.03 25.57 -0.87
CA LEU A 117 15.54 25.18 -2.20
C LEU A 117 16.42 26.25 -2.86
N LYS A 118 16.96 27.19 -2.06
CA LYS A 118 17.81 28.29 -2.54
C LYS A 118 19.12 27.77 -3.14
#